data_AF-A0A953TKR1-F1
#
_entry.id   AF-A0A953TKR1-F1
#
_cell.length_a   1.000
_cell.length_b   1.000
_cell.length_c   1.000
_cell.angle_alpha   90.00
_cell.angle_beta   90.00
_cell.angle_gamma   90.00
#
_symmetry.space_group_name_H-M   'P 1'
#
loop_
_entity.id
_entity.type
_entity.pdbx_description
1 polymer ?
#
loop_
_entity_poly.entity_id
_entity_poly.type
_entity_poly.pdbx_seq_one_letter_code
_entity_poly.pdbx_strand_id
1 'polypeptide(L)'
;MSIPTRFLRPFVSAAIAALFCFSTAGVAQQPAAGASAHSDRTPLELKILVVDRGGLFPCADDPPEWLVVERGRVEVEFPLIQQDPQVFQAVANHLGMGQLKQFTHDEQLLLHCFYRKVEAAWLKPEGDKFRVVMQDDAAKAAGDAGPVTYIDRQGNIMIVEKSTAAPSVSKPVREISPQPEPPSAPPATAELTKLTEIDVRLRLIRYYGKISFCTIMRPVSIKEGYESLERGDPQAVAAIRRLLGLKHGIALTARQKQQVYERYQNLQSMRIEQLAEGHYYAVNVPAKAGSNMQTRVQGIIDAQGRVMELRRRPAAGICPK
;
A
#
# COMPACT_ATOMS: atom_id res chain seq x y z
N MET A 1 -69.98 6.54 12.52
CA MET A 1 -70.46 5.18 12.87
C MET A 1 -69.24 4.37 13.26
N SER A 2 -68.81 4.46 14.51
CA SER A 2 -69.18 3.58 15.65
C SER A 2 -68.21 2.40 15.79
N ILE A 3 -67.25 2.61 16.69
CA ILE A 3 -66.40 1.65 17.45
C ILE A 3 -67.33 0.81 18.35
N PRO A 4 -67.12 -0.51 18.65
CA PRO A 4 -66.14 -0.98 19.66
C PRO A 4 -65.56 -2.40 19.37
N THR A 5 -64.62 -3.02 20.09
CA THR A 5 -64.35 -3.07 21.53
C THR A 5 -63.00 -3.74 21.82
N ARG A 6 -62.48 -3.44 23.01
CA ARG A 6 -61.25 -3.87 23.70
C ARG A 6 -61.05 -5.38 23.86
N PHE A 7 -59.80 -5.80 24.04
CA PHE A 7 -59.42 -6.69 25.16
C PHE A 7 -58.08 -6.28 25.79
N LEU A 8 -58.05 -6.36 27.12
CA LEU A 8 -57.05 -5.86 28.07
C LEU A 8 -56.31 -7.05 28.73
N ARG A 9 -54.96 -6.93 28.83
CA ARG A 9 -54.07 -7.31 29.98
C ARG A 9 -54.00 -8.80 30.42
N PRO A 10 -53.05 -9.25 31.29
CA PRO A 10 -52.11 -8.51 32.16
C PRO A 10 -50.63 -8.99 32.28
N PHE A 11 -49.82 -8.11 32.87
CA PHE A 11 -48.71 -8.28 33.85
C PHE A 11 -48.08 -9.67 34.09
N VAL A 12 -46.74 -9.71 34.16
CA VAL A 12 -46.00 -10.04 35.40
C VAL A 12 -44.69 -9.24 35.48
N SER A 13 -44.57 -8.43 36.53
CA SER A 13 -43.31 -7.91 37.06
C SER A 13 -42.65 -8.98 37.94
N ALA A 14 -41.32 -9.10 37.89
CA ALA A 14 -40.55 -9.66 39.00
C ALA A 14 -39.19 -8.95 39.08
N ALA A 15 -39.13 -7.96 39.97
CA ALA A 15 -37.90 -7.51 40.60
C ALA A 15 -37.64 -8.42 41.80
N ILE A 16 -36.43 -8.96 41.95
CA ILE A 16 -35.97 -9.53 43.22
C ILE A 16 -34.62 -8.89 43.55
N ALA A 17 -34.59 -8.45 44.81
CA ALA A 17 -33.59 -7.65 45.45
C ALA A 17 -32.32 -8.44 45.81
N ALA A 18 -31.29 -7.64 46.07
CA ALA A 18 -29.98 -7.99 46.59
C ALA A 18 -30.02 -8.81 47.89
N LEU A 19 -29.01 -9.66 48.08
CA LEU A 19 -28.45 -9.92 49.41
C LEU A 19 -26.92 -10.01 49.35
N PHE A 20 -26.31 -9.24 50.25
CA PHE A 20 -24.89 -9.16 50.56
C PHE A 20 -24.35 -10.49 51.11
N CYS A 21 -23.14 -10.86 50.67
CA CYS A 21 -22.17 -11.53 51.54
C CYS A 21 -20.80 -10.87 51.37
N PHE A 22 -20.38 -10.16 52.40
CA PHE A 22 -18.99 -9.78 52.64
C PHE A 22 -18.16 -11.04 52.88
N SER A 23 -17.04 -11.18 52.18
CA SER A 23 -15.90 -12.00 52.64
C SER A 23 -14.63 -11.15 52.57
N THR A 24 -14.13 -10.82 53.75
CA THR A 24 -12.81 -10.27 54.00
C THR A 24 -11.83 -11.43 54.17
N ALA A 25 -10.99 -11.69 53.17
CA ALA A 25 -9.76 -12.47 53.35
C ALA A 25 -8.77 -12.19 52.22
N GLY A 26 -7.54 -11.82 52.59
CA GLY A 26 -6.35 -11.94 51.75
C GLY A 26 -5.97 -10.71 50.92
N VAL A 27 -5.18 -9.82 51.51
CA VAL A 27 -4.25 -8.99 50.74
C VAL A 27 -3.18 -9.93 50.19
N ALA A 28 -3.44 -10.49 49.01
CA ALA A 28 -2.40 -11.05 48.17
C ALA A 28 -1.81 -9.88 47.37
N GLN A 29 -0.58 -9.49 47.71
CA GLN A 29 0.24 -8.62 46.88
C GLN A 29 0.43 -9.28 45.52
N GLN A 30 -0.41 -8.87 44.58
CA GLN A 30 -0.28 -9.18 43.17
C GLN A 30 0.99 -8.44 42.70
N PRO A 31 2.04 -9.14 42.25
CA PRO A 31 3.23 -8.48 41.75
C PRO A 31 2.83 -7.60 40.56
N ALA A 32 3.04 -6.30 40.73
CA ALA A 32 3.02 -5.32 39.65
C ALA A 32 4.21 -5.63 38.72
N ALA A 33 3.99 -6.51 37.73
CA ALA A 33 4.92 -6.75 36.64
C ALA A 33 4.18 -7.35 35.44
N GLY A 34 3.12 -6.68 34.99
CA GLY A 34 2.66 -6.82 33.61
C GLY A 34 3.46 -5.86 32.73
N ALA A 35 4.79 -6.03 32.66
CA ALA A 35 5.52 -5.53 31.51
C ALA A 35 4.85 -6.18 30.31
N SER A 36 4.32 -5.37 29.40
CA SER A 36 3.78 -5.84 28.13
C SER A 36 4.84 -6.76 27.52
N ALA A 37 4.61 -8.07 27.58
CA ALA A 37 5.44 -9.05 26.90
C ALA A 37 5.19 -8.83 25.40
N HIS A 38 5.85 -7.82 24.84
CA HIS A 38 5.98 -7.66 23.41
C HIS A 38 6.92 -8.76 22.98
N SER A 39 6.34 -9.92 22.66
CA SER A 39 7.05 -11.05 22.08
C SER A 39 7.83 -10.55 20.87
N ASP A 40 9.15 -10.73 20.91
CA ASP A 40 10.06 -10.43 19.81
C ASP A 40 9.51 -11.09 18.53
N ARG A 41 9.47 -10.33 17.42
CA ARG A 41 9.00 -10.86 16.13
C ARG A 41 10.02 -11.83 15.57
N THR A 42 9.53 -12.83 14.84
CA THR A 42 10.40 -13.76 14.11
C THR A 42 11.14 -13.02 12.98
N PRO A 43 12.31 -13.53 12.53
CA PRO A 43 13.03 -12.94 11.40
C PRO A 43 12.20 -12.83 10.12
N LEU A 44 11.34 -13.81 9.85
CA LEU A 44 10.43 -13.80 8.69
C LEU A 44 9.39 -12.68 8.79
N GLU A 45 8.79 -12.47 9.96
CA GLU A 45 7.87 -11.35 10.18
C GLU A 45 8.56 -10.00 10.03
N LEU A 46 9.81 -9.88 10.48
CA LEU A 46 10.61 -8.66 10.29
C LEU A 46 10.90 -8.40 8.80
N LYS A 47 11.33 -9.42 8.04
CA LYS A 47 11.52 -9.31 6.57
C LYS A 47 10.24 -8.87 5.86
N ILE A 48 9.10 -9.46 6.21
CA ILE A 48 7.80 -9.09 5.67
C ILE A 48 7.48 -7.61 5.98
N LEU A 49 7.74 -7.14 7.21
CA LEU A 49 7.53 -5.74 7.58
C LEU A 49 8.47 -4.77 6.84
N VAL A 50 9.73 -5.16 6.64
CA VAL A 50 10.69 -4.40 5.83
C VAL A 50 10.14 -4.19 4.43
N VAL A 51 9.70 -5.26 3.79
CA VAL A 51 9.21 -5.22 2.41
C VAL A 51 7.90 -4.42 2.33
N ASP A 52 6.98 -4.60 3.29
CA ASP A 52 5.69 -3.89 3.34
C ASP A 52 5.83 -2.38 3.58
N ARG A 53 6.65 -1.99 4.57
CA ARG A 53 6.79 -0.59 4.99
C ARG A 53 7.89 0.15 4.25
N GLY A 54 8.90 -0.56 3.74
CA GLY A 54 9.93 -0.01 2.86
C GLY A 54 9.40 0.40 1.49
N GLY A 55 8.10 0.16 1.21
CA GLY A 55 7.48 0.59 -0.03
C GLY A 55 7.89 -0.24 -1.23
N LEU A 56 8.43 -1.45 -1.01
CA LEU A 56 8.94 -2.32 -2.07
C LEU A 56 7.81 -3.12 -2.76
N PHE A 57 6.58 -2.60 -2.77
CA PHE A 57 5.37 -3.29 -3.28
C PHE A 57 5.06 -3.04 -4.77
N PRO A 58 4.15 -3.84 -5.35
CA PRO A 58 4.46 -5.13 -5.94
C PRO A 58 5.13 -4.98 -7.30
N CYS A 59 6.43 -5.27 -7.35
CA CYS A 59 7.23 -5.21 -8.57
C CYS A 59 7.53 -3.77 -9.07
N ALA A 60 6.89 -2.69 -8.60
CA ALA A 60 7.25 -1.31 -9.02
C ALA A 60 8.52 -0.79 -8.35
N ASP A 61 9.65 -1.28 -8.84
CA ASP A 61 10.80 -0.43 -9.14
C ASP A 61 11.32 -0.69 -10.58
N ASP A 62 10.72 -1.64 -11.30
CA ASP A 62 11.21 -2.04 -12.62
C ASP A 62 10.39 -1.41 -13.77
N PRO A 63 11.03 -0.98 -14.87
CA PRO A 63 10.35 -0.47 -16.05
C PRO A 63 9.28 -1.43 -16.61
N PRO A 64 8.27 -0.94 -17.36
CA PRO A 64 7.17 -1.76 -17.91
C PRO A 64 7.61 -3.02 -18.67
N GLU A 65 8.76 -2.99 -19.33
CA GLU A 65 9.34 -4.13 -20.05
C GLU A 65 9.76 -5.29 -19.12
N TRP A 66 10.08 -5.02 -17.86
CA TRP A 66 10.42 -6.05 -16.87
C TRP A 66 9.18 -6.77 -16.33
N LEU A 67 8.01 -6.13 -16.36
CA LEU A 67 6.76 -6.79 -16.00
C LEU A 67 6.44 -7.97 -16.93
N VAL A 68 6.82 -7.88 -18.21
CA VAL A 68 6.64 -8.99 -19.17
C VAL A 68 7.54 -10.17 -18.79
N VAL A 69 8.79 -9.88 -18.42
CA VAL A 69 9.76 -10.90 -17.95
C VAL A 69 9.27 -11.55 -16.66
N GLU A 70 8.78 -10.75 -15.71
CA GLU A 70 8.33 -11.25 -14.42
C GLU A 70 7.08 -12.14 -14.57
N ARG A 71 6.14 -11.77 -15.44
CA ARG A 71 4.99 -12.63 -15.78
C ARG A 71 5.44 -13.99 -16.29
N GLY A 72 6.43 -14.04 -17.17
CA GLY A 72 6.99 -15.30 -17.67
C GLY A 72 7.67 -16.12 -16.58
N ARG A 73 8.32 -15.48 -15.59
CA ARG A 73 8.91 -16.18 -14.44
C ARG A 73 7.87 -16.78 -13.52
N VAL A 74 6.78 -16.07 -13.24
CA VAL A 74 5.71 -16.56 -12.35
C VAL A 74 5.21 -17.93 -12.79
N GLU A 75 4.97 -18.12 -14.09
CA GLU A 75 4.47 -19.41 -14.61
C GLU A 75 5.38 -20.60 -14.29
N VAL A 76 6.70 -20.36 -14.21
CA VAL A 76 7.71 -21.38 -13.93
C VAL A 76 8.01 -21.51 -12.45
N GLU A 77 8.15 -20.39 -11.75
CA GLU A 77 8.63 -20.32 -10.36
C GLU A 77 7.51 -20.42 -9.32
N PHE A 78 6.26 -20.09 -9.68
CA PHE A 78 5.15 -20.11 -8.71
C PHE A 78 4.93 -21.50 -8.07
N PRO A 79 4.97 -22.63 -8.82
CA PRO A 79 4.90 -23.96 -8.21
C PRO A 79 6.09 -24.27 -7.30
N LEU A 80 7.25 -23.63 -7.52
CA LEU A 80 8.46 -23.81 -6.71
C LEU A 80 8.34 -23.05 -5.38
N ILE A 81 7.85 -21.80 -5.39
CA ILE A 81 7.69 -21.04 -4.14
C ILE A 81 6.65 -21.68 -3.21
N GLN A 82 5.67 -22.42 -3.75
CA GLN A 82 4.72 -23.18 -2.95
C GLN A 82 5.36 -24.35 -2.19
N GLN A 83 6.56 -24.78 -2.58
CA GLN A 83 7.33 -25.83 -1.89
C GLN A 83 8.04 -25.30 -0.62
N ASP A 84 8.07 -23.98 -0.41
CA ASP A 84 8.41 -23.37 0.87
C ASP A 84 7.10 -22.94 1.59
N PRO A 85 6.43 -23.87 2.30
CA PRO A 85 5.13 -23.58 2.90
C PRO A 85 5.22 -22.52 4.01
N GLN A 86 6.39 -22.36 4.65
CA GLN A 86 6.54 -21.41 5.75
C GLN A 86 6.55 -19.97 5.24
N VAL A 87 7.41 -19.67 4.27
CA VAL A 87 7.50 -18.33 3.68
C VAL A 87 6.27 -18.04 2.83
N PHE A 88 5.82 -19.00 2.01
CA PHE A 88 4.65 -18.84 1.17
C PHE A 88 3.39 -18.52 1.99
N GLN A 89 3.09 -19.31 3.02
CA GLN A 89 1.89 -19.09 3.84
C GLN A 89 1.98 -17.79 4.64
N ALA A 90 3.17 -17.43 5.14
CA ALA A 90 3.35 -16.16 5.83
C ALA A 90 3.09 -14.96 4.90
N VAL A 91 3.60 -15.01 3.68
CA VAL A 91 3.38 -13.98 2.65
C VAL A 91 1.91 -13.94 2.22
N ALA A 92 1.29 -15.09 1.94
CA ALA A 92 -0.12 -15.17 1.56
C ALA A 92 -1.04 -14.64 2.68
N ASN A 93 -0.80 -15.03 3.94
CA ASN A 93 -1.51 -14.50 5.09
C ASN A 93 -1.33 -12.98 5.21
N HIS A 94 -0.09 -12.49 5.04
CA HIS A 94 0.21 -11.08 5.15
C HIS A 94 -0.48 -10.24 4.06
N LEU A 95 -0.61 -10.80 2.86
CA LEU A 95 -1.36 -10.21 1.75
C LEU A 95 -2.87 -10.41 1.86
N GLY A 96 -3.38 -11.12 2.87
CA GLY A 96 -4.82 -11.39 3.03
C GLY A 96 -5.35 -12.49 2.11
N MET A 97 -4.47 -13.25 1.48
CA MET A 97 -4.77 -14.33 0.54
C MET A 97 -4.67 -15.73 1.15
N GLY A 98 -4.33 -15.85 2.44
CA GLY A 98 -3.98 -17.13 3.05
C GLY A 98 -5.09 -18.18 3.14
N GLN A 99 -6.35 -17.80 2.89
CA GLN A 99 -7.50 -18.71 2.85
C GLN A 99 -7.88 -19.12 1.41
N LEU A 100 -7.22 -18.56 0.41
CA LEU A 100 -7.50 -18.87 -0.99
C LEU A 100 -6.91 -20.25 -1.33
N LYS A 101 -7.70 -21.06 -2.03
CA LYS A 101 -7.27 -22.38 -2.51
C LYS A 101 -6.69 -22.33 -3.92
N GLN A 102 -7.04 -21.29 -4.67
CA GLN A 102 -6.61 -21.05 -6.04
C GLN A 102 -6.33 -19.56 -6.19
N PHE A 103 -5.32 -19.25 -7.00
CA PHE A 103 -4.87 -17.89 -7.25
C PHE A 103 -5.02 -17.58 -8.74
N THR A 104 -5.60 -16.44 -9.06
CA THR A 104 -5.61 -15.82 -10.39
C THR A 104 -4.18 -15.41 -10.79
N HIS A 105 -3.94 -15.13 -12.08
CA HIS A 105 -2.61 -14.68 -12.54
C HIS A 105 -2.13 -13.41 -11.82
N ASP A 106 -3.04 -12.46 -11.55
CA ASP A 106 -2.73 -11.24 -10.81
C ASP A 106 -2.32 -11.54 -9.35
N GLU A 107 -3.01 -12.46 -8.69
CA GLU A 107 -2.67 -12.89 -7.33
C GLU A 107 -1.36 -13.68 -7.28
N GLN A 108 -1.11 -14.55 -8.27
CA GLN A 108 0.14 -15.29 -8.39
C GLN A 108 1.33 -14.36 -8.57
N LEU A 109 1.22 -13.37 -9.47
CA LEU A 109 2.25 -12.35 -9.68
C LEU A 109 2.50 -11.52 -8.42
N LEU A 110 1.43 -11.08 -7.75
CA LEU A 110 1.53 -10.31 -6.50
C LEU A 110 2.23 -11.12 -5.40
N LEU A 111 1.86 -12.38 -5.22
CA LEU A 111 2.48 -13.29 -4.26
C LEU A 111 3.95 -13.55 -4.59
N HIS A 112 4.26 -13.85 -5.85
CA HIS A 112 5.61 -14.14 -6.31
C HIS A 112 6.55 -12.94 -6.13
N CYS A 113 6.13 -11.74 -6.55
CA CYS A 113 6.91 -10.52 -6.31
C CYS A 113 7.12 -10.23 -4.82
N PHE A 114 6.09 -10.39 -3.98
CA PHE A 114 6.23 -10.22 -2.52
C PHE A 114 7.25 -11.22 -1.97
N TYR A 115 7.07 -12.50 -2.31
CA TYR A 115 7.89 -13.62 -1.86
C TYR A 115 9.37 -13.38 -2.20
N ARG A 116 9.67 -13.08 -3.46
CA ARG A 116 11.05 -12.83 -3.92
C ARG A 116 11.70 -11.69 -3.14
N LYS A 117 10.97 -10.61 -2.87
CA LYS A 117 11.50 -9.48 -2.09
C LYS A 117 11.73 -9.83 -0.61
N VAL A 118 10.87 -10.67 -0.02
CA VAL A 118 11.08 -11.20 1.34
C VAL A 118 12.33 -12.09 1.40
N GLU A 119 12.51 -12.96 0.41
CA GLU A 119 13.67 -13.83 0.32
C GLU A 119 14.97 -13.04 0.09
N ALA A 120 14.93 -12.06 -0.80
CA ALA A 120 16.05 -11.16 -1.08
C ALA A 120 16.40 -10.25 0.11
N ALA A 121 15.49 -10.01 1.05
CA ALA A 121 15.76 -9.20 2.22
C ALA A 121 16.58 -9.98 3.26
N TRP A 122 17.78 -9.49 3.57
CA TRP A 122 18.65 -10.04 4.60
C TRP A 122 18.71 -9.10 5.82
N LEU A 123 18.60 -9.71 7.00
CA LEU A 123 18.66 -9.00 8.29
C LEU A 123 20.01 -9.29 8.94
N LYS A 124 20.95 -8.36 8.85
CA LYS A 124 22.26 -8.46 9.51
C LYS A 124 22.14 -7.91 10.94
N PRO A 125 22.37 -8.72 11.99
CA PRO A 125 22.26 -8.24 13.36
C PRO A 125 23.34 -7.18 13.65
N GLU A 126 22.93 -6.05 14.21
CA GLU A 126 23.80 -4.94 14.63
C GLU A 126 23.31 -4.41 16.00
N GLY A 127 23.70 -5.07 17.08
CA GLY A 127 23.25 -4.74 18.44
C GLY A 127 21.82 -5.18 18.71
N ASP A 128 20.95 -4.25 19.06
CA ASP A 128 19.52 -4.45 19.36
C ASP A 128 18.62 -4.38 18.11
N LYS A 129 19.19 -4.05 16.95
CA LYS A 129 18.52 -3.88 15.67
C LYS A 129 19.15 -4.75 14.58
N PHE A 130 18.47 -4.82 13.44
CA PHE A 130 18.96 -5.47 12.24
C PHE A 130 19.16 -4.44 11.14
N ARG A 131 20.33 -4.44 10.52
CA ARG A 131 20.56 -3.76 9.26
C ARG A 131 19.91 -4.55 8.13
N VAL A 132 19.08 -3.88 7.34
CA VAL A 132 18.45 -4.45 6.15
C VAL A 132 19.42 -4.37 4.97
N VAL A 133 19.63 -5.50 4.29
CA VAL A 133 20.40 -5.59 3.05
C VAL A 133 19.57 -6.35 2.03
N MET A 134 19.26 -5.75 0.87
CA MET A 134 18.64 -6.50 -0.23
C MET A 134 19.72 -7.22 -1.02
N GLN A 135 19.48 -8.46 -1.43
CA GLN A 135 20.46 -9.29 -2.13
C GLN A 135 20.97 -8.63 -3.44
N ASP A 136 20.13 -7.88 -4.14
CA ASP A 136 20.49 -7.14 -5.36
C ASP A 136 21.36 -5.89 -5.07
N ASP A 137 21.26 -5.33 -3.86
CA ASP A 137 22.09 -4.21 -3.39
C ASP A 137 23.42 -4.67 -2.77
N ALA A 138 23.52 -5.94 -2.36
CA ALA A 138 24.72 -6.50 -1.76
C ALA A 138 25.93 -6.47 -2.73
N ALA A 139 25.67 -6.52 -4.04
CA ALA A 139 26.70 -6.36 -5.08
C ALA A 139 27.14 -4.89 -5.29
N LYS A 140 26.28 -3.91 -4.94
CA LYS A 140 26.57 -2.47 -5.05
C LYS A 140 27.09 -1.85 -3.74
N ALA A 141 26.93 -2.53 -2.62
CA ALA A 141 27.32 -2.06 -1.28
C ALA A 141 28.85 -1.95 -1.03
N ALA A 142 29.70 -2.22 -2.03
CA ALA A 142 31.14 -2.07 -1.92
C ALA A 142 31.64 -0.61 -1.99
N GLY A 143 30.76 0.39 -2.19
CA GLY A 143 31.21 1.78 -2.26
C GLY A 143 30.18 2.89 -2.11
N ASP A 144 28.90 2.61 -1.83
CA ASP A 144 27.86 3.65 -1.93
C ASP A 144 27.47 4.29 -0.58
N ALA A 145 27.41 5.62 -0.57
CA ALA A 145 27.04 6.46 0.56
C ALA A 145 25.52 6.62 0.73
N GLY A 146 24.76 5.57 0.41
CA GLY A 146 23.30 5.57 0.46
C GLY A 146 22.73 5.51 1.88
N PRO A 147 21.44 5.85 2.06
CA PRO A 147 20.75 5.67 3.32
C PRO A 147 20.76 4.19 3.76
N VAL A 148 20.98 3.95 5.05
CA VAL A 148 20.97 2.60 5.63
C VAL A 148 19.67 2.38 6.38
N THR A 149 18.96 1.32 6.02
CA THR A 149 17.70 0.94 6.66
C THR A 149 17.96 -0.05 7.79
N TYR A 150 17.40 0.24 8.96
CA TYR A 150 17.39 -0.65 10.13
C TYR A 150 15.96 -1.02 10.50
N ILE A 151 15.81 -2.19 11.12
CA ILE A 151 14.57 -2.63 11.76
C ILE A 151 14.88 -3.18 13.15
N ASP A 152 14.14 -2.77 14.17
CA ASP A 152 14.25 -3.34 15.52
C ASP A 152 13.45 -4.65 15.65
N ARG A 153 13.56 -5.32 16.80
CA ARG A 153 12.84 -6.58 17.07
C ARG A 153 11.32 -6.43 17.15
N GLN A 154 10.84 -5.20 17.34
CA GLN A 154 9.41 -4.86 17.39
C GLN A 154 8.85 -4.55 15.99
N GLY A 155 9.73 -4.37 15.01
CA GLY A 155 9.42 -4.10 13.61
C GLY A 155 9.38 -2.62 13.24
N ASN A 156 9.90 -1.73 14.08
CA ASN A 156 10.02 -0.31 13.75
C ASN A 156 11.18 -0.10 12.79
N ILE A 157 10.92 0.61 11.69
CA ILE A 157 11.91 0.89 10.65
C ILE A 157 12.52 2.26 10.88
N MET A 158 13.85 2.33 10.80
CA MET A 158 14.63 3.56 10.87
C MET A 158 15.50 3.66 9.62
N ILE A 159 15.43 4.80 8.93
CA ILE A 159 16.31 5.11 7.81
C ILE A 159 17.34 6.10 8.34
N VAL A 160 18.62 5.74 8.26
CA VAL A 160 19.73 6.58 8.69
C VAL A 160 20.46 7.06 7.44
N GLU A 161 20.36 8.35 7.15
CA GLU A 161 21.19 8.99 6.14
C GLU A 161 22.64 9.03 6.62
N LYS A 162 23.56 8.50 5.82
CA LYS A 162 24.99 8.59 6.13
C LYS A 162 25.46 9.98 5.68
N SER A 163 25.42 10.95 6.59
CA SER A 163 25.92 12.30 6.31
C SER A 163 27.43 12.27 6.10
N THR A 164 27.90 12.51 4.88
CA THR A 164 29.29 12.85 4.62
C THR A 164 29.37 14.34 4.31
N ALA A 165 29.88 15.11 5.26
CA ALA A 165 30.34 16.46 4.99
C ALA A 165 31.65 16.43 4.17
N ALA A 166 31.64 17.18 3.06
CA ALA A 166 32.75 17.75 2.27
C ALA A 166 33.50 16.86 1.25
N PRO A 167 34.17 17.47 0.24
CA PRO A 167 33.76 18.58 -0.64
C PRO A 167 33.67 18.12 -2.12
N SER A 168 33.00 18.93 -2.95
CA SER A 168 32.92 18.74 -4.40
C SER A 168 34.30 18.60 -5.05
N VAL A 169 34.51 17.48 -5.75
CA VAL A 169 35.49 17.39 -6.84
C VAL A 169 34.84 16.63 -8.01
N SER A 170 34.86 17.27 -9.16
CA SER A 170 34.23 16.87 -10.42
C SER A 170 34.65 15.48 -10.90
N LYS A 171 33.69 14.69 -11.42
CA LYS A 171 33.96 13.39 -12.08
C LYS A 171 34.57 13.61 -13.47
N PRO A 172 35.58 12.83 -13.90
CA PRO A 172 35.94 12.75 -15.31
C PRO A 172 34.96 11.83 -16.06
N VAL A 173 34.63 12.25 -17.29
CA VAL A 173 33.84 11.50 -18.27
C VAL A 173 34.55 10.18 -18.58
N ARG A 174 33.83 9.06 -18.51
CA ARG A 174 34.27 7.76 -19.04
C ARG A 174 33.30 7.25 -20.10
N GLU A 175 33.91 6.72 -21.14
CA GLU A 175 33.37 6.25 -22.40
C GLU A 175 32.30 5.16 -22.25
N ILE A 176 31.30 5.26 -23.12
CA ILE A 176 30.25 4.28 -23.37
C ILE A 176 30.87 3.13 -24.17
N SER A 177 30.83 1.91 -23.62
CA SER A 177 30.94 0.68 -24.41
C SER A 177 29.56 0.03 -24.56
N PRO A 178 29.28 -0.61 -25.71
CA PRO A 178 27.93 -0.95 -26.14
C PRO A 178 27.32 -2.09 -25.34
N GLN A 179 26.08 -1.89 -24.91
CA GLN A 179 25.21 -2.86 -24.26
C GLN A 179 24.68 -3.86 -25.30
N PRO A 180 24.55 -5.17 -25.00
CA PRO A 180 24.00 -6.15 -25.93
C PRO A 180 22.54 -5.84 -26.26
N GLU A 181 22.17 -5.91 -27.54
CA GLU A 181 20.80 -5.73 -28.01
C GLU A 181 19.87 -6.83 -27.46
N PRO A 182 18.69 -6.48 -26.92
CA PRO A 182 17.69 -7.46 -26.52
C PRO A 182 17.05 -8.12 -27.75
N PRO A 183 16.75 -9.44 -27.70
CA PRO A 183 16.08 -10.14 -28.80
C PRO A 183 14.66 -9.62 -29.02
N SER A 184 14.28 -9.55 -30.30
CA SER A 184 13.00 -9.03 -30.77
C SER A 184 11.80 -9.78 -30.19
N ALA A 185 10.83 -9.03 -29.67
CA ALA A 185 9.58 -9.55 -29.12
C ALA A 185 8.66 -10.17 -30.21
N PRO A 186 7.92 -11.25 -29.92
CA PRO A 186 6.86 -11.77 -30.79
C PRO A 186 5.63 -10.84 -30.82
N PRO A 187 4.77 -10.94 -31.86
CA PRO A 187 3.72 -9.96 -32.13
C PRO A 187 2.57 -9.98 -31.12
N ALA A 188 2.04 -8.78 -30.87
CA ALA A 188 0.99 -8.47 -29.93
C ALA A 188 -0.32 -9.26 -30.18
N THR A 189 -0.74 -10.01 -29.18
CA THR A 189 -2.07 -10.61 -29.08
C THR A 189 -3.08 -9.56 -28.57
N ALA A 190 -4.13 -9.34 -29.38
CA ALA A 190 -5.43 -8.71 -29.10
C ALA A 190 -5.52 -7.71 -27.91
N GLU A 191 -5.70 -6.43 -28.22
CA GLU A 191 -6.03 -5.37 -27.26
C GLU A 191 -7.41 -5.60 -26.62
N LEU A 192 -7.46 -6.29 -25.47
CA LEU A 192 -8.47 -5.97 -24.47
C LEU A 192 -8.27 -4.48 -24.10
N THR A 193 -9.35 -3.70 -24.09
CA THR A 193 -9.32 -2.28 -23.70
C THR A 193 -8.91 -2.18 -22.22
N LYS A 194 -7.59 -2.13 -21.97
CA LYS A 194 -7.03 -2.05 -20.62
C LYS A 194 -7.44 -0.73 -19.98
N LEU A 195 -7.94 -0.79 -18.75
CA LEU A 195 -8.20 0.41 -17.96
C LEU A 195 -6.89 1.19 -17.81
N THR A 196 -6.93 2.48 -18.14
CA THR A 196 -5.78 3.36 -17.90
C THR A 196 -5.60 3.56 -16.39
N GLU A 197 -4.39 3.92 -15.96
CA GLU A 197 -4.11 4.18 -14.54
C GLU A 197 -5.04 5.27 -13.96
N ILE A 198 -5.35 6.30 -14.75
CA ILE A 198 -6.29 7.35 -14.35
C ILE A 198 -7.72 6.80 -14.18
N ASP A 199 -8.17 5.91 -15.06
CA ASP A 199 -9.49 5.26 -14.94
C ASP A 199 -9.56 4.40 -13.67
N VAL A 200 -8.49 3.67 -13.36
CA VAL A 200 -8.35 2.91 -12.11
C VAL A 200 -8.48 3.82 -10.90
N ARG A 201 -7.71 4.91 -10.84
CA ARG A 201 -7.76 5.87 -9.73
C ARG A 201 -9.15 6.48 -9.56
N LEU A 202 -9.81 6.83 -10.67
CA LEU A 202 -11.18 7.35 -10.66
C LEU A 202 -12.19 6.30 -10.19
N ARG A 203 -12.03 5.04 -10.60
CA ARG A 203 -12.88 3.93 -10.16
C ARG A 203 -12.77 3.69 -8.66
N LEU A 204 -11.56 3.73 -8.11
CA LEU A 204 -11.31 3.59 -6.67
C LEU A 204 -11.93 4.74 -5.87
N ILE A 205 -11.89 5.98 -6.38
CA ILE A 205 -12.62 7.08 -5.72
C ILE A 205 -14.13 6.84 -5.73
N ARG A 206 -14.71 6.35 -6.84
CA ARG A 206 -16.15 6.04 -6.86
C ARG A 206 -16.50 4.91 -5.90
N TYR A 207 -15.64 3.91 -5.79
CA TYR A 207 -15.83 2.75 -4.93
C TYR A 207 -15.75 3.11 -3.44
N TYR A 208 -14.71 3.83 -3.01
CA TYR A 208 -14.52 4.20 -1.60
C TYR A 208 -15.21 5.52 -1.20
N GLY A 209 -15.64 6.32 -2.17
CA GLY A 209 -16.22 7.65 -1.97
C GLY A 209 -15.19 8.67 -1.51
N LYS A 210 -14.84 8.64 -0.22
CA LYS A 210 -13.85 9.56 0.39
C LYS A 210 -12.51 8.85 0.56
N ILE A 211 -11.50 9.38 -0.11
CA ILE A 211 -10.10 9.00 0.07
C ILE A 211 -9.42 10.06 0.94
N SER A 212 -8.67 9.60 1.93
CA SER A 212 -7.80 10.45 2.73
C SER A 212 -6.51 10.68 1.96
N PHE A 213 -6.23 11.92 1.60
CA PHE A 213 -4.97 12.31 1.00
C PHE A 213 -4.25 13.27 1.94
N CYS A 214 -2.93 13.23 1.85
CA CYS A 214 -2.07 14.16 2.55
C CYS A 214 -1.71 15.28 1.60
N THR A 215 -2.38 16.43 1.73
CA THR A 215 -1.86 17.65 1.11
C THR A 215 -0.59 18.01 1.87
N ILE A 216 0.55 18.05 1.19
CA ILE A 216 1.74 18.71 1.73
C ILE A 216 1.26 20.10 2.16
N MET A 217 1.57 20.54 3.39
CA MET A 217 1.04 21.77 4.00
C MET A 217 1.39 23.09 3.26
N ARG A 218 1.88 23.01 2.02
CA ARG A 218 1.97 24.16 1.13
C ARG A 218 0.65 24.32 0.39
N PRO A 219 -0.16 25.34 0.71
CA PRO A 219 -1.30 25.67 -0.14
C PRO A 219 -0.76 25.91 -1.56
N VAL A 220 -1.28 25.17 -2.53
CA VAL A 220 -0.95 25.41 -3.93
C VAL A 220 -1.43 26.82 -4.24
N SER A 221 -0.54 27.69 -4.69
CA SER A 221 -0.94 29.04 -5.09
C SER A 221 -1.89 28.94 -6.30
N ILE A 222 -2.84 29.87 -6.44
CA ILE A 222 -3.94 29.85 -7.44
C ILE A 222 -3.45 29.82 -8.93
N LYS A 223 -2.14 29.70 -9.18
CA LYS A 223 -1.52 29.66 -10.51
C LYS A 223 -0.44 28.57 -10.66
N GLU A 224 -0.16 27.77 -9.64
CA GLU A 224 0.91 26.78 -9.69
C GLU A 224 0.41 25.38 -10.10
N GLY A 225 1.28 24.65 -10.81
CA GLY A 225 1.10 23.21 -11.06
C GLY A 225 0.22 22.82 -12.24
N TYR A 226 -0.87 23.54 -12.53
CA TYR A 226 -1.79 23.17 -13.63
C TYR A 226 -1.11 23.15 -15.01
N GLU A 227 -0.27 24.12 -15.34
CA GLU A 227 0.40 24.17 -16.65
C GLU A 227 1.45 23.06 -16.84
N SER A 228 2.10 22.64 -15.75
CA SER A 228 2.99 21.48 -15.75
C SER A 228 2.20 20.19 -15.88
N LEU A 229 1.07 20.08 -15.19
CA LEU A 229 0.14 18.96 -15.31
C LEU A 229 -0.44 18.84 -16.72
N GLU A 230 -0.88 19.94 -17.33
CA GLU A 230 -1.48 19.92 -18.68
C GLU A 230 -0.49 19.47 -19.76
N ARG A 231 0.80 19.77 -19.59
CA ARG A 231 1.86 19.29 -20.47
C ARG A 231 2.30 17.86 -20.15
N GLY A 232 2.37 17.50 -18.87
CA GLY A 232 2.91 16.21 -18.43
C GLY A 232 1.90 15.06 -18.49
N ASP A 233 0.62 15.34 -18.27
CA ASP A 233 -0.45 14.33 -18.24
C ASP A 233 -1.79 14.91 -18.75
N PRO A 234 -1.90 15.16 -20.07
CA PRO A 234 -3.13 15.69 -20.67
C PRO A 234 -4.32 14.73 -20.53
N GLN A 235 -4.06 13.41 -20.41
CA GLN A 235 -5.09 12.40 -20.23
C GLN A 235 -5.75 12.53 -18.84
N ALA A 236 -4.95 12.71 -17.78
CA ALA A 236 -5.49 12.97 -16.46
C ALA A 236 -6.30 14.27 -16.40
N VAL A 237 -5.82 15.35 -17.03
CA VAL A 237 -6.58 16.60 -17.12
C VAL A 237 -7.93 16.38 -17.79
N ALA A 238 -7.97 15.69 -18.93
CA ALA A 238 -9.22 15.40 -19.64
C ALA A 238 -10.20 14.57 -18.77
N ALA A 239 -9.70 13.54 -18.08
CA ALA A 239 -10.49 12.68 -17.22
C ALA A 239 -11.04 13.43 -16.00
N ILE A 240 -10.23 14.27 -15.35
CA ILE A 240 -10.64 15.09 -14.21
C ILE A 240 -11.65 16.16 -14.64
N ARG A 241 -11.44 16.82 -15.79
CA ARG A 241 -12.41 17.78 -16.34
C ARG A 241 -13.78 17.13 -16.55
N ARG A 242 -13.81 15.93 -17.12
CA ARG A 242 -15.04 15.15 -17.29
C ARG A 242 -15.70 14.84 -15.95
N LEU A 243 -14.92 14.40 -14.96
CA LEU A 243 -15.42 14.12 -13.61
C LEU A 243 -16.04 15.36 -12.96
N LEU A 244 -15.42 16.53 -13.12
CA LEU A 244 -15.89 17.80 -12.56
C LEU A 244 -17.02 18.46 -13.38
N GLY A 245 -17.49 17.83 -14.46
CA GLY A 245 -18.51 18.41 -15.34
C GLY A 245 -18.02 19.64 -16.13
N LEU A 246 -16.70 19.81 -16.27
CA LEU A 246 -16.10 20.92 -16.99
C LEU A 246 -16.12 20.62 -18.49
N LYS A 247 -16.77 21.50 -19.27
CA LYS A 247 -16.88 21.37 -20.72
C LYS A 247 -15.50 21.31 -21.39
N HIS A 248 -15.36 20.43 -22.37
CA HIS A 248 -14.15 20.33 -23.18
C HIS A 248 -14.04 21.51 -24.16
N GLY A 249 -12.82 21.90 -24.54
CA GLY A 249 -12.57 23.02 -25.47
C GLY A 249 -12.79 24.43 -24.90
N ILE A 250 -13.35 24.58 -23.70
CA ILE A 250 -13.51 25.88 -23.03
C ILE A 250 -12.30 26.15 -22.14
N ALA A 251 -11.77 27.38 -22.18
CA ALA A 251 -10.72 27.83 -21.29
C ALA A 251 -11.18 27.78 -19.83
N LEU A 252 -10.40 27.13 -18.97
CA LEU A 252 -10.70 27.03 -17.55
C LEU A 252 -10.36 28.34 -16.82
N THR A 253 -11.25 28.78 -15.93
CA THR A 253 -10.94 29.86 -14.98
C THR A 253 -9.83 29.43 -14.02
N ALA A 254 -9.15 30.39 -13.38
CA ALA A 254 -8.10 30.09 -12.39
C ALA A 254 -8.60 29.16 -11.28
N ARG A 255 -9.84 29.36 -10.81
CA ARG A 255 -10.48 28.49 -9.81
C ARG A 255 -10.70 27.06 -10.33
N GLN A 256 -11.12 26.89 -11.59
CA GLN A 256 -11.29 25.57 -12.19
C GLN A 256 -9.95 24.87 -12.42
N LYS A 257 -8.91 25.60 -12.84
CA LYS A 257 -7.54 25.05 -12.95
C LYS A 257 -7.05 24.54 -11.60
N GLN A 258 -7.25 25.33 -10.54
CA GLN A 258 -6.94 24.93 -9.17
C GLN A 258 -7.70 23.66 -8.74
N GLN A 259 -9.01 23.59 -9.00
CA GLN A 259 -9.81 22.40 -8.70
C GLN A 259 -9.34 21.15 -9.45
N VAL A 260 -8.94 21.29 -10.72
CA VAL A 260 -8.39 20.18 -11.50
C VAL A 260 -7.07 19.71 -10.90
N TYR A 261 -6.18 20.64 -10.55
CA TYR A 261 -4.88 20.31 -9.98
C TYR A 261 -4.98 19.66 -8.59
N GLU A 262 -5.81 20.20 -7.68
CA GLU A 262 -6.09 19.57 -6.39
C GLU A 262 -6.64 18.16 -6.57
N ARG A 263 -7.55 17.96 -7.53
CA ARG A 263 -8.10 16.65 -7.83
C ARG A 263 -7.04 15.69 -8.37
N TYR A 264 -6.10 16.18 -9.17
CA TYR A 264 -4.95 15.40 -9.64
C TYR A 264 -4.06 14.97 -8.47
N GLN A 265 -3.72 15.88 -7.55
CA GLN A 265 -2.95 15.53 -6.35
C GLN A 265 -3.65 14.46 -5.50
N ASN A 266 -4.98 14.54 -5.37
CA ASN A 266 -5.76 13.51 -4.68
C ASN A 266 -5.67 12.16 -5.38
N LEU A 267 -5.71 12.16 -6.71
CA LEU A 267 -5.53 10.95 -7.50
C LEU A 267 -4.14 10.36 -7.28
N GLN A 268 -3.09 11.18 -7.28
CA GLN A 268 -1.70 10.77 -7.06
C GLN A 268 -1.41 10.27 -5.64
N SER A 269 -2.29 10.54 -4.67
CA SER A 269 -2.14 10.00 -3.31
C SER A 269 -2.39 8.48 -3.20
N MET A 270 -3.00 7.88 -4.22
CA MET A 270 -3.13 6.43 -4.32
C MET A 270 -1.85 5.83 -4.88
N ARG A 271 -1.52 4.62 -4.46
CA ARG A 271 -0.48 3.82 -5.12
C ARG A 271 -1.16 2.82 -6.03
N ILE A 272 -0.80 2.83 -7.31
CA ILE A 272 -1.35 1.94 -8.33
C ILE A 272 -0.18 1.29 -9.05
N GLU A 273 -0.26 -0.02 -9.25
CA GLU A 273 0.77 -0.77 -9.94
C GLU A 273 0.14 -1.83 -10.85
N GLN A 274 0.66 -1.95 -12.05
CA GLN A 274 0.16 -2.87 -13.06
C GLN A 274 0.52 -4.32 -12.68
N LEU A 275 -0.48 -5.19 -12.64
CA LEU A 275 -0.29 -6.65 -12.50
C LEU A 275 -0.37 -7.32 -13.88
N ALA A 276 -0.72 -8.60 -13.97
CA ALA A 276 -0.83 -9.33 -15.23
C ALA A 276 -1.94 -8.74 -16.12
N GLU A 277 -3.13 -8.59 -15.57
CA GLU A 277 -4.32 -8.08 -16.26
C GLU A 277 -4.89 -6.84 -15.55
N GLY A 278 -4.97 -6.88 -14.22
CA GLY A 278 -5.46 -5.81 -13.38
C GLY A 278 -4.36 -4.92 -12.82
N HIS A 279 -4.68 -4.25 -11.73
CA HIS A 279 -3.76 -3.41 -10.97
C HIS A 279 -3.87 -3.73 -9.49
N TYR A 280 -2.73 -3.73 -8.82
CA TYR A 280 -2.69 -3.59 -7.37
C TYR A 280 -2.94 -2.14 -6.99
N TYR A 281 -3.67 -1.93 -5.90
CA TYR A 281 -3.84 -0.60 -5.34
C TYR A 281 -3.56 -0.57 -3.84
N ALA A 282 -3.06 0.57 -3.38
CA ALA A 282 -3.08 0.97 -1.98
C ALA A 282 -3.69 2.37 -1.84
N VAL A 283 -4.72 2.48 -1.00
CA VAL A 283 -5.48 3.71 -0.78
C VAL A 283 -5.69 3.95 0.70
N ASN A 284 -5.55 5.21 1.14
CA ASN A 284 -5.91 5.58 2.50
C ASN A 284 -7.36 6.07 2.52
N VAL A 285 -8.19 5.50 3.38
CA VAL A 285 -9.58 5.90 3.58
C VAL A 285 -9.81 6.33 5.02
N PRO A 286 -10.80 7.18 5.33
CA PRO A 286 -11.16 7.51 6.70
C PRO A 286 -11.55 6.23 7.46
N ALA A 287 -11.00 6.02 8.67
CA ALA A 287 -11.34 4.85 9.49
C ALA A 287 -12.81 4.88 9.94
N LYS A 288 -13.34 6.08 10.19
CA LYS A 288 -14.76 6.36 10.45
C LYS A 288 -15.10 7.73 9.85
N ALA A 289 -16.38 7.95 9.54
CA ALA A 289 -16.84 9.27 9.11
C ALA A 289 -16.49 10.33 10.17
N GLY A 290 -15.79 11.40 9.76
CA GLY A 290 -15.37 12.48 10.65
C GLY A 290 -14.13 12.19 11.51
N SER A 291 -13.47 11.03 11.36
CA SER A 291 -12.22 10.73 12.07
C SER A 291 -11.00 11.19 11.29
N ASN A 292 -9.99 11.70 12.00
CA ASN A 292 -8.65 11.96 11.47
C ASN A 292 -7.80 10.67 11.36
N MET A 293 -8.28 9.55 11.91
CA MET A 293 -7.61 8.26 11.76
C MET A 293 -7.86 7.72 10.35
N GLN A 294 -6.81 7.21 9.73
CA GLN A 294 -6.85 6.63 8.40
C GLN A 294 -6.72 5.12 8.47
N THR A 295 -7.32 4.43 7.52
CA THR A 295 -7.13 3.01 7.26
C THR A 295 -6.53 2.88 5.87
N ARG A 296 -5.39 2.21 5.75
CA ARG A 296 -4.86 1.81 4.46
C ARG A 296 -5.59 0.55 4.01
N VAL A 297 -6.22 0.63 2.85
CA VAL A 297 -6.84 -0.48 2.15
C VAL A 297 -5.96 -0.85 0.98
N GLN A 298 -5.70 -2.14 0.83
CA GLN A 298 -4.91 -2.69 -0.27
C GLN A 298 -5.71 -3.78 -0.95
N GLY A 299 -5.56 -3.88 -2.27
CA GLY A 299 -6.34 -4.82 -3.05
C GLY A 299 -5.93 -4.90 -4.51
N ILE A 300 -6.76 -5.61 -5.27
CA ILE A 300 -6.64 -5.75 -6.72
C ILE A 300 -7.88 -5.16 -7.37
N ILE A 301 -7.69 -4.39 -8.43
CA ILE A 301 -8.74 -4.01 -9.36
C ILE A 301 -8.46 -4.69 -10.68
N ASP A 302 -9.34 -5.59 -11.10
CA ASP A 302 -9.11 -6.37 -12.32
C ASP A 302 -9.29 -5.53 -13.59
N ALA A 303 -9.02 -6.14 -14.75
CA ALA A 303 -9.15 -5.50 -16.06
C ALA A 303 -10.58 -4.97 -16.34
N GLN A 304 -11.61 -5.53 -15.69
CA GLN A 304 -13.01 -5.11 -15.83
C GLN A 304 -13.41 -4.03 -14.80
N GLY A 305 -12.49 -3.64 -13.91
CA GLY A 305 -12.72 -2.63 -12.88
C GLY A 305 -13.53 -3.14 -11.69
N ARG A 306 -13.54 -4.45 -11.43
CA ARG A 306 -14.05 -5.04 -10.19
C ARG A 306 -12.97 -4.90 -9.12
N VAL A 307 -13.37 -4.37 -7.96
CA VAL A 307 -12.47 -4.10 -6.84
C VAL A 307 -12.55 -5.26 -5.86
N MET A 308 -11.41 -5.89 -5.59
CA MET A 308 -11.23 -6.89 -4.56
C MET A 308 -10.35 -6.32 -3.46
N GLU A 309 -10.85 -6.32 -2.23
CA GLU A 309 -10.06 -5.93 -1.06
C GLU A 309 -9.29 -7.13 -0.55
N LEU A 310 -7.99 -6.95 -0.39
CA LEU A 310 -7.11 -7.97 0.15
C LEU A 310 -6.90 -7.77 1.65
N ARG A 311 -6.69 -6.52 2.08
CA ARG A 311 -6.47 -6.22 3.50
C ARG A 311 -6.72 -4.76 3.87
N ARG A 312 -6.96 -4.55 5.17
CA ARG A 312 -7.12 -3.24 5.81
C ARG A 312 -6.21 -3.14 7.02
N ARG A 313 -5.51 -2.01 7.17
CA ARG A 313 -4.63 -1.76 8.33
C ARG A 313 -4.74 -0.32 8.80
N PRO A 314 -4.59 -0.07 10.11
CA PRO A 314 -4.44 1.29 10.60
C PRO A 314 -3.28 1.99 9.88
N ALA A 315 -3.52 3.22 9.43
CA ALA A 315 -2.52 4.07 8.84
C ALA A 315 -2.40 5.34 9.69
N ALA A 316 -1.16 5.78 9.94
CA ALA A 316 -0.95 7.08 10.54
C ALA A 316 -1.52 8.14 9.59
N GLY A 317 -2.41 9.00 10.09
CA GLY A 317 -2.91 10.15 9.34
C GLY A 317 -1.88 11.28 9.21
N ILE A 318 -0.61 11.01 9.53
CA ILE A 318 0.47 11.99 9.55
C ILE A 318 1.08 12.02 8.15
N CYS A 319 0.98 13.18 7.50
CA CYS A 319 1.62 13.43 6.24
C CYS A 319 3.14 13.52 6.46
N PRO A 320 3.97 12.82 5.66
CA PRO A 320 5.41 13.05 5.71
C PRO A 320 5.66 14.55 5.47
N LYS A 321 6.52 15.12 6.33
CA LYS A 321 6.89 16.54 6.28
C LYS A 321 7.75 16.85 5.07
#